data_AF-A0A4R9P8K2-F1
#
_entry.id   AF-A0A4R9P8K2-F1
#
_cell.length_a   1.000
_cell.length_b   1.000
_cell.length_c   1.000
_cell.angle_alpha   90.00
_cell.angle_beta   90.00
_cell.angle_gamma   90.00
#
_symmetry.space_group_name_H-M   'P 1'
#
loop_
_entity.id
_entity.type
_entity.pdbx_description
1 polymer ?
#
loop_
_entity_poly.entity_id
_entity_poly.type
_entity_poly.pdbx_seq_one_letter_code
_entity_poly.pdbx_strand_id
1 'polypeptide(L)'
;IGPLARDVDDLILAHRIIAGADGLDTEVPPVAADEAPEPPLGRLRVAFAPEFPGVPTAFDIAEAIAGFAGAIEVGGAHVREALPQHDFVAERA
;
A
#
# COMPACT_ATOMS: atom_id res chain seq x y z
N ILE A 1 -7.91 -8.82 -10.30
CA ILE A 1 -7.88 -9.83 -9.20
C ILE A 1 -6.54 -9.74 -8.47
N GLY A 2 -6.44 -10.18 -7.21
CA GLY A 2 -5.18 -10.20 -6.46
C GLY A 2 -5.07 -11.42 -5.53
N PRO A 3 -3.85 -11.92 -5.26
CA PRO A 3 -3.66 -13.10 -4.40
C PRO A 3 -3.89 -12.77 -2.92
N LEU A 4 -4.28 -13.78 -2.14
CA LEU A 4 -4.36 -13.74 -0.69
C LEU A 4 -3.51 -14.88 -0.13
N ALA A 5 -2.62 -14.56 0.80
CA ALA A 5 -1.73 -15.52 1.44
C ALA A 5 -1.48 -15.12 2.91
N ARG A 6 -0.82 -16.00 3.66
CA ARG A 6 -0.46 -15.75 5.07
C ARG A 6 0.85 -14.97 5.22
N ASP A 7 1.69 -15.01 4.20
CA ASP A 7 3.04 -14.46 4.21
C ASP A 7 3.27 -13.61 2.95
N VAL A 8 4.11 -12.59 3.08
CA VAL A 8 4.42 -11.66 1.97
C VAL A 8 5.15 -12.38 0.84
N ASP A 9 6.04 -13.32 1.15
CA ASP A 9 6.78 -14.09 0.13
C ASP A 9 5.85 -14.88 -0.79
N ASP A 10 4.76 -15.44 -0.24
CA ASP A 10 3.74 -16.13 -1.01
C ASP A 10 2.93 -15.16 -1.90
N LEU A 11 2.66 -13.94 -1.42
CA LEU A 11 2.04 -12.90 -2.25
C LEU A 11 2.93 -12.49 -3.42
N ILE A 12 4.24 -12.32 -3.15
CA ILE A 12 5.21 -11.99 -4.19
C ILE A 12 5.26 -13.11 -5.24
N LEU A 13 5.35 -14.38 -4.81
CA LEU A 13 5.35 -15.53 -5.72
C LEU A 13 4.06 -15.61 -6.54
N ALA A 14 2.90 -15.51 -5.90
CA ALA A 14 1.62 -15.60 -6.59
C ALA A 14 1.44 -14.43 -7.58
N HIS A 15 1.84 -13.22 -7.22
CA HIS A 15 1.81 -12.06 -8.11
C HIS A 15 2.71 -12.26 -9.32
N ARG A 16 3.93 -12.78 -9.14
CA ARG A 16 4.86 -13.10 -10.24
C ARG A 16 4.27 -14.07 -11.27
N ILE A 17 3.39 -14.98 -10.84
CA ILE A 17 2.76 -15.97 -11.74
C ILE A 17 1.60 -15.35 -12.54
N ILE A 18 0.81 -14.47 -11.92
CA ILE A 18 -0.43 -13.96 -12.53
C ILE A 18 -0.28 -12.58 -13.19
N ALA A 19 0.80 -11.86 -12.91
CA ALA A 19 1.07 -10.54 -13.48
C ALA A 19 1.58 -10.66 -14.91
N GLY A 20 1.32 -9.63 -15.72
CA GLY A 20 1.76 -9.54 -17.11
C GLY A 20 0.60 -9.63 -18.10
N ALA A 21 0.85 -9.17 -19.32
CA ALA A 21 -0.11 -9.27 -20.41
C ALA A 21 -0.16 -10.68 -20.98
N ASP A 22 -1.36 -11.19 -21.21
CA ASP A 22 -1.62 -12.47 -21.89
C ASP A 22 -1.86 -12.31 -23.40
N GLY A 23 -1.94 -11.06 -23.88
CA GLY A 23 -2.23 -10.71 -25.27
C GLY A 23 -3.72 -10.80 -25.65
N LEU A 24 -4.60 -11.05 -24.68
CA LEU A 24 -6.05 -11.19 -24.86
C LEU A 24 -6.81 -10.04 -24.20
N ASP A 25 -6.39 -9.62 -23.00
CA ASP A 25 -7.02 -8.50 -22.27
C ASP A 25 -6.42 -7.15 -22.72
N THR A 26 -7.22 -6.35 -23.43
CA THR A 26 -6.82 -5.02 -23.92
C THR A 26 -6.86 -3.93 -22.86
N GLU A 27 -7.52 -4.18 -21.72
CA GLU A 27 -7.59 -3.23 -20.61
C GLU A 27 -6.37 -3.35 -19.68
N VAL A 28 -5.59 -4.44 -19.82
CA VAL A 28 -4.36 -4.65 -19.07
C VAL A 28 -3.17 -4.14 -19.88
N PRO A 29 -2.48 -3.06 -19.43
CA PRO A 29 -1.33 -2.54 -20.15
C PRO A 29 -0.17 -3.57 -20.12
N PRO A 30 0.59 -3.72 -21.22
CA PRO A 30 1.73 -4.62 -21.29
C PRO A 30 2.93 -4.02 -20.55
N VAL A 31 2.90 -4.11 -19.23
CA VAL A 31 3.98 -3.64 -18.33
C VAL A 31 4.91 -4.81 -18.01
N ALA A 32 6.22 -4.55 -18.07
CA ALA A 32 7.23 -5.52 -17.63
C ALA A 32 7.05 -5.80 -16.13
N ALA A 33 6.91 -7.08 -15.77
CA ALA A 33 6.76 -7.52 -14.38
C ALA A 33 8.12 -7.71 -13.67
N ASP A 34 9.15 -6.96 -14.08
CA ASP A 34 10.48 -7.09 -13.51
C ASP A 34 10.47 -6.68 -12.03
N GLU A 35 11.04 -7.53 -11.18
CA GLU A 35 11.11 -7.29 -9.75
C GLU A 35 12.17 -6.23 -9.46
N ALA A 36 11.74 -5.08 -8.94
CA ALA A 36 12.66 -4.06 -8.44
C ALA A 36 13.34 -4.57 -7.15
N PRO A 37 14.63 -4.26 -6.93
CA PRO A 37 15.28 -4.61 -5.68
C PRO A 37 14.59 -3.91 -4.51
N GLU A 38 14.43 -4.63 -3.40
CA GLU A 38 13.80 -4.10 -2.20
C GLU A 38 14.60 -2.89 -1.67
N PRO A 39 13.96 -1.71 -1.51
CA PRO A 39 14.63 -0.55 -0.96
C PRO A 39 14.89 -0.76 0.53
N PRO A 40 16.06 -0.33 1.06
CA PRO A 40 16.29 -0.38 2.50
C PRO A 40 15.28 0.53 3.21
N LEU A 41 14.81 0.11 4.39
CA LEU A 41 13.79 0.81 5.17
C LEU A 41 14.09 2.31 5.34
N GLY A 42 15.35 2.67 5.61
CA GLY A 42 15.77 4.07 5.78
C GLY A 42 15.72 4.95 4.53
N ARG A 43 15.42 4.38 3.36
CA ARG A 43 15.14 5.14 2.13
C ARG A 43 13.65 5.36 1.88
N LEU A 44 12.79 4.71 2.66
CA LEU A 44 11.34 4.83 2.49
C LEU A 44 10.84 6.15 3.09
N ARG A 45 9.98 6.83 2.32
CA ARG A 45 9.22 8.00 2.75
C ARG A 45 7.75 7.60 2.80
N VAL A 46 7.24 7.34 3.99
CA VAL A 46 5.90 6.80 4.19
C VAL A 46 4.99 7.92 4.69
N ALA A 47 3.97 8.23 3.90
CA ALA A 47 2.83 9.00 4.38
C ALA A 47 1.81 8.03 4.98
N PHE A 48 1.24 8.38 6.13
CA PHE A 48 0.14 7.61 6.73
C PHE A 48 -0.99 8.56 7.16
N ALA A 49 -2.19 8.01 7.28
CA ALA A 49 -3.34 8.70 7.84
C ALA A 49 -4.12 7.70 8.70
N PRO A 50 -4.31 7.95 10.00
CA PRO A 50 -5.09 7.04 10.86
C PRO A 50 -6.60 7.14 10.58
N GLU A 51 -7.04 8.22 9.94
CA GLU A 51 -8.43 8.49 9.60
C GLU A 51 -8.54 9.14 8.21
N PHE A 52 -9.66 8.93 7.53
CA PHE A 52 -10.00 9.63 6.29
C PHE A 52 -11.22 10.54 6.50
N PRO A 53 -11.23 11.75 5.92
CA PRO A 53 -12.37 12.66 6.03
C PRO A 53 -13.67 12.00 5.56
N GLY A 54 -14.72 12.11 6.37
CA GLY A 54 -16.03 11.56 6.04
C GLY A 54 -16.15 10.04 6.20
N VAL A 55 -15.12 9.34 6.69
CA VAL A 55 -15.15 7.91 6.99
C VAL A 55 -14.79 7.68 8.46
N PRO A 56 -15.77 7.35 9.33
CA PRO A 56 -15.48 7.10 10.74
C PRO A 56 -14.58 5.86 10.85
N THR A 57 -13.47 6.02 11.57
CA THR A 57 -12.53 4.92 11.85
C THR A 57 -12.67 4.52 13.32
N ALA A 58 -12.69 3.22 13.58
CA ALA A 58 -12.72 2.73 14.95
C ALA A 58 -11.41 3.07 15.66
N PHE A 59 -11.49 3.37 16.97
CA PHE A 59 -10.35 3.83 17.75
C PHE A 59 -9.17 2.86 17.72
N ASP A 60 -9.45 1.57 17.87
CA ASP A 60 -8.44 0.50 17.86
C ASP A 60 -7.73 0.37 16.51
N ILE A 61 -8.44 0.59 15.41
CA ILE A 61 -7.85 0.62 14.05
C ILE A 61 -6.93 1.83 13.90
N ALA A 62 -7.39 3.02 14.29
CA ALA A 62 -6.59 4.25 14.20
C ALA A 62 -5.32 4.14 15.06
N GLU A 63 -5.45 3.60 16.28
CA GLU A 63 -4.34 3.33 17.19
C GLU A 63 -3.34 2.33 16.60
N ALA A 64 -3.82 1.22 16.02
CA ALA A 64 -2.95 0.22 15.40
C ALA A 64 -2.16 0.80 14.21
N ILE A 65 -2.79 1.64 13.38
CA ILE A 65 -2.12 2.33 12.26
C ILE A 65 -1.03 3.28 12.78
N ALA A 66 -1.35 4.10 13.78
CA ALA A 66 -0.40 5.04 14.38
C ALA A 66 0.77 4.31 15.06
N GLY A 67 0.49 3.19 15.75
CA GLY A 67 1.50 2.34 16.35
C GLY A 67 2.45 1.73 15.32
N PHE A 68 1.92 1.24 14.20
CA PHE A 68 2.72 0.74 13.08
C PHE A 68 3.61 1.83 12.47
N ALA A 69 3.05 3.03 12.25
CA ALA A 69 3.79 4.19 11.75
C ALA A 69 4.99 4.54 12.65
N GLY A 70 4.78 4.56 13.97
CA GLY A 70 5.87 4.76 14.93
C GLY A 70 6.92 3.65 14.91
N ALA A 71 6.50 2.38 14.78
CA ALA A 71 7.43 1.24 14.74
C ALA A 71 8.37 1.30 13.52
N ILE A 72 7.85 1.65 12.33
CA ILE A 72 8.68 1.76 11.12
C ILE A 72 9.56 3.03 11.14
N GLU A 73 9.13 4.10 11.81
CA GLU A 73 9.96 5.30 12.04
C GLU A 73 11.15 4.97 12.95
N VAL A 74 10.92 4.25 14.05
CA VAL A 74 11.99 3.74 14.92
C VAL A 74 12.92 2.79 14.16
N GLY A 75 12.38 2.00 13.22
CA GLY A 75 13.16 1.16 12.29
C GLY A 75 13.99 1.94 11.26
N GLY A 76 13.83 3.26 11.18
CA GLY A 76 14.64 4.16 10.36
C GLY A 76 13.92 4.74 9.15
N ALA A 77 12.66 4.39 8.88
CA ALA A 77 11.89 4.99 7.81
C ALA A 77 11.61 6.49 8.07
N HIS A 78 11.41 7.26 7.01
CA HIS A 78 10.93 8.64 7.13
C HIS A 78 9.40 8.66 7.08
N VAL A 79 8.76 8.85 8.22
CA VAL A 79 7.30 8.76 8.34
C VAL A 79 6.70 10.14 8.59
N ARG A 80 5.57 10.45 7.97
CA ARG A 80 4.77 11.64 8.27
C ARG A 80 3.29 11.34 8.16
N GLU A 81 2.52 11.93 9.07
CA GLU A 81 1.07 11.97 8.91
C GLU A 81 0.73 12.95 7.77
N ALA A 82 0.03 12.46 6.74
CA ALA A 82 -0.37 13.27 5.60
C ALA A 82 -1.49 12.59 4.81
N LEU A 83 -2.40 13.41 4.28
CA LEU A 83 -3.37 13.01 3.27
C LEU A 83 -2.89 13.46 1.88
N PRO A 84 -3.23 12.71 0.81
CA PRO A 84 -3.03 13.20 -0.55
C PRO A 84 -3.91 14.43 -0.81
N GLN A 85 -3.53 15.23 -1.81
CA GLN A 85 -4.33 16.37 -2.27
C GLN A 85 -5.54 15.88 -3.06
N HIS A 86 -6.54 15.36 -2.35
CA HIS A 86 -7.73 14.74 -2.90
C HIS A 86 -8.96 15.11 -2.08
N ASP A 87 -10.10 15.29 -2.74
CA ASP A 87 -11.37 15.60 -2.08
C ASP A 87 -12.14 14.31 -1.75
N PHE A 88 -11.87 13.77 -0.56
CA PHE A 88 -12.50 12.57 -0.04
C PHE A 88 -14.01 12.69 0.20
N VAL A 89 -14.53 13.92 0.30
CA VAL A 89 -15.97 14.15 0.55
C VAL A 89 -16.75 14.11 -0.76
N ALA A 90 -16.17 14.61 -1.86
CA ALA A 90 -16.81 14.64 -3.17
C ALA A 90 -17.07 13.24 -3.75
N GLU A 91 -16.22 12.24 -3.49
CA GLU A 91 -16.39 10.87 -4.03
C GLU A 91 -17.54 10.06 -3.40
N ARG A 92 -18.19 10.58 -2.34
CA ARG A 92 -19.29 9.89 -1.67
C ARG A 92 -20.69 10.28 -2.18
N ALA A 93 -20.79 11.27 -3.06
CA ALA A 93 -22.05 11.77 -3.63
C ALA A 93 -22.48 10.96 -4.87
#